data_AF-W2S6C8-F1
#
_entry.id   AF-W2S6C8-F1
#
_cell.length_a   1.000
_cell.length_b   1.000
_cell.length_c   1.000
_cell.angle_alpha   90.00
_cell.angle_beta   90.00
_cell.angle_gamma   90.00
#
_symmetry.space_group_name_H-M   'P 1'
#
loop_
_entity.id
_entity.type
_entity.pdbx_description
1 polymer ?
#
loop_
_entity_poly.entity_id
_entity_poly.type
_entity_poly.pdbx_seq_one_letter_code
_entity_poly.pdbx_strand_id
1 'polypeptide(L)'
;MELFYLEENTEYSTSAASHAAPGEQEQMATNYNSLLRQQLLGLPSRAHTYNTVVKKRKVRAKGRRPKEPHTVRRRSGNTSPLATASRTYSNMNPMTLLGSGRLDPFNVYPQDNLPHFLHSVLDHTLNHVLNAYLVSEQPQHGHKIRSVLMQEVMSDPLTWYPVMMSGITHYAFVHAQSRAQGSPDDLQASRSHRLLRLSYKTQTMAHVRADLQRNNGVPSDAALLAISTLIAHGSSASDELAFTQVHEPAQMRKAFGKGTDMHYYSSVSFEYAHWFSLVRYVNKQRGGLQGLHWPIMQQAMLLVDGTVAWRRLEAPNFVSMAPTSVFIGMAVHTPDDEANAQMRRMLGGLPLVWRTSPEQPFAGLYQCLQHMRTLVVRYNQYQRRLTSRRAGAKPDLNLIFYTRCLIIHDILELPVLPTQGAGMSGIYEVVRHAALAFMQLVLFPIASSNDTPRKLLQQMLPLLKTCCKSLADDTTDPDLYHRSSATQKPKEDNNNITVSGSLMLWAWMLAGMLALEHLQTKQEYHFMDELSPFVEHMAIKPAKSSWSMVKCVMETFLWLESECDGVGQQWWNYACLWYDARGRERKEISQASVG
;
A
#
# COMPACT_ATOMS: atom_id res chain seq x y z
N MET A 1 -24.96 18.20 18.26
CA MET A 1 -23.77 17.36 18.45
C MET A 1 -23.90 16.63 19.81
N GLU A 2 -25.09 16.06 20.06
CA GLU A 2 -25.53 15.45 21.34
C GLU A 2 -26.49 14.27 21.09
N LEU A 3 -26.47 13.67 19.90
CA LEU A 3 -27.42 12.61 19.50
C LEU A 3 -26.76 11.22 19.29
N PHE A 4 -25.52 11.01 19.75
CA PHE A 4 -24.79 9.77 19.49
C PHE A 4 -24.16 9.11 20.72
N TYR A 5 -24.54 9.51 21.93
CA TYR A 5 -24.19 8.78 23.14
C TYR A 5 -25.46 8.23 23.76
N LEU A 6 -25.76 6.95 23.51
CA LEU A 6 -26.48 6.07 24.42
C LEU A 6 -26.26 4.60 23.98
N GLU A 7 -25.81 3.81 24.97
CA GLU A 7 -25.84 2.34 25.11
C GLU A 7 -24.74 1.49 24.43
N GLU A 8 -23.67 1.29 25.20
CA GLU A 8 -22.84 0.07 25.23
C GLU A 8 -23.63 -1.08 25.91
N ASN A 9 -23.89 -2.14 25.15
CA ASN A 9 -23.82 -3.56 25.56
C ASN A 9 -24.61 -4.39 24.54
N THR A 10 -23.92 -4.99 23.58
CA THR A 10 -24.39 -6.20 22.90
C THR A 10 -23.19 -6.90 22.26
N GLU A 11 -22.86 -8.08 22.77
CA GLU A 11 -22.11 -9.09 22.04
C GLU A 11 -22.83 -9.34 20.70
N TYR A 12 -22.17 -9.08 19.57
CA TYR A 12 -22.69 -9.42 18.26
C TYR A 12 -21.77 -10.39 17.55
N SER A 13 -22.30 -11.60 17.39
CA SER A 13 -21.89 -12.61 16.42
C SER A 13 -21.97 -12.05 15.00
N THR A 14 -20.83 -11.97 14.32
CA THR A 14 -20.70 -11.70 12.89
C THR A 14 -20.85 -13.01 12.11
N SER A 15 -22.09 -13.42 11.82
CA SER A 15 -22.38 -14.65 11.07
C SER A 15 -23.40 -14.50 9.92
N ALA A 16 -23.83 -13.29 9.56
CA ALA A 16 -24.94 -13.13 8.59
C ALA A 16 -24.54 -12.69 7.17
N ALA A 17 -23.25 -12.40 6.89
CA ALA A 17 -22.83 -11.86 5.59
C ALA A 17 -22.22 -12.90 4.61
N SER A 18 -22.09 -14.18 4.98
CA SER A 18 -21.33 -15.17 4.19
C SER A 18 -22.16 -16.21 3.42
N HIS A 19 -23.48 -16.05 3.28
CA HIS A 19 -24.35 -17.06 2.65
C HIS A 19 -24.79 -16.75 1.21
N ALA A 20 -23.99 -16.03 0.42
CA ALA A 20 -24.17 -16.04 -1.03
C ALA A 20 -23.63 -17.38 -1.59
N ALA A 21 -24.39 -18.05 -2.45
CA ALA A 21 -23.93 -19.28 -3.07
C ALA A 21 -22.62 -19.01 -3.86
N PRO A 22 -21.64 -19.92 -3.88
CA PRO A 22 -20.34 -19.69 -4.54
C PRO A 22 -20.45 -19.18 -5.99
N GLY A 23 -21.49 -19.61 -6.72
CA GLY A 23 -21.76 -19.15 -8.09
C GLY A 23 -22.22 -17.69 -8.19
N GLU A 24 -22.92 -17.15 -7.19
CA GLU A 24 -23.36 -15.75 -7.19
C GLU A 24 -22.20 -14.80 -6.87
N GLN A 25 -21.29 -15.18 -5.98
CA GLN A 25 -20.07 -14.42 -5.73
C GLN A 25 -19.14 -14.42 -6.94
N GLU A 26 -19.01 -15.55 -7.64
CA GLU A 26 -18.20 -15.63 -8.86
C GLU A 26 -18.82 -14.83 -10.03
N GLN A 27 -20.14 -14.85 -10.17
CA GLN A 27 -20.84 -14.07 -11.19
C GLN A 27 -20.84 -12.57 -10.86
N MET A 28 -20.99 -12.20 -9.60
CA MET A 28 -20.87 -10.81 -9.14
C MET A 28 -19.44 -10.31 -9.29
N ALA A 29 -18.43 -11.12 -8.96
CA ALA A 29 -17.03 -10.81 -9.22
C ALA A 29 -16.76 -10.69 -10.73
N THR A 30 -17.35 -11.54 -11.58
CA THR A 30 -17.20 -11.46 -13.04
C THR A 30 -17.86 -10.21 -13.62
N ASN A 31 -19.07 -9.88 -13.16
CA ASN A 31 -19.80 -8.68 -13.57
C ASN A 31 -19.10 -7.42 -13.06
N TYR A 32 -18.63 -7.43 -11.81
CA TYR A 32 -17.82 -6.35 -11.24
C TYR A 32 -16.50 -6.24 -11.98
N ASN A 33 -15.81 -7.33 -12.35
CA ASN A 33 -14.58 -7.30 -13.15
C ASN A 33 -14.82 -6.78 -14.56
N SER A 34 -15.96 -7.11 -15.17
CA SER A 34 -16.36 -6.55 -16.47
C SER A 34 -16.62 -5.06 -16.34
N LEU A 35 -17.36 -4.64 -15.30
CA LEU A 35 -17.65 -3.25 -15.01
C LEU A 35 -16.36 -2.48 -14.66
N LEU A 36 -15.46 -3.06 -13.88
CA LEU A 36 -14.17 -2.50 -13.49
C LEU A 36 -13.25 -2.41 -14.70
N ARG A 37 -13.21 -3.40 -15.59
CA ARG A 37 -12.48 -3.30 -16.87
C ARG A 37 -13.09 -2.26 -17.80
N GLN A 38 -14.42 -2.15 -17.85
CA GLN A 38 -15.11 -1.16 -18.66
C GLN A 38 -14.95 0.26 -18.09
N GLN A 39 -15.00 0.42 -16.77
CA GLN A 39 -14.92 1.68 -16.07
C GLN A 39 -13.47 2.15 -15.91
N LEU A 40 -12.53 1.26 -15.56
CA LEU A 40 -11.12 1.59 -15.33
C LEU A 40 -10.29 1.53 -16.63
N LEU A 41 -10.47 0.51 -17.48
CA LEU A 41 -9.58 0.28 -18.64
C LEU A 41 -10.17 0.70 -19.99
N GLY A 42 -11.45 1.08 -20.05
CA GLY A 42 -12.10 1.52 -21.30
C GLY A 42 -12.15 0.43 -22.40
N LEU A 43 -11.99 -0.84 -22.04
CA LEU A 43 -12.00 -1.94 -23.01
C LEU A 43 -13.44 -2.33 -23.37
N PRO A 44 -13.78 -2.51 -24.67
CA PRO A 44 -15.10 -2.99 -25.06
C PRO A 44 -15.32 -4.43 -24.59
N SER A 45 -16.54 -4.71 -24.10
CA SER A 45 -16.96 -6.06 -23.68
C SER A 45 -16.82 -7.04 -24.84
N ARG A 46 -16.17 -8.18 -24.60
CA ARG A 46 -15.94 -9.24 -25.61
C ARG A 46 -17.11 -10.23 -25.75
N ALA A 47 -18.24 -9.97 -25.11
CA ALA A 47 -19.42 -10.80 -25.24
C ALA A 47 -20.36 -10.22 -26.31
N HIS A 48 -20.60 -11.02 -27.36
CA HIS A 48 -21.46 -10.82 -28.53
C HIS A 48 -20.79 -10.19 -29.77
N THR A 49 -20.42 -11.04 -30.75
CA THR A 49 -21.16 -11.27 -32.01
C THR A 49 -20.26 -12.04 -33.00
N TYR A 50 -20.58 -13.29 -33.31
CA TYR A 50 -20.18 -13.93 -34.57
C TYR A 50 -21.44 -14.16 -35.39
N ASN A 51 -21.63 -13.35 -36.43
CA ASN A 51 -22.22 -13.74 -37.70
C ASN A 51 -22.21 -12.52 -38.63
N THR A 52 -21.20 -12.44 -39.49
CA THR A 52 -21.31 -11.67 -40.72
C THR A 52 -20.61 -12.39 -41.86
N VAL A 53 -21.41 -12.64 -42.88
CA VAL A 53 -21.13 -13.37 -44.11
C VAL A 53 -20.05 -12.67 -44.93
N VAL A 54 -19.06 -13.45 -45.36
CA VAL A 54 -17.97 -13.05 -46.25
C VAL A 54 -18.51 -12.68 -47.64
N LYS A 55 -18.29 -11.44 -48.09
CA LYS A 55 -18.29 -11.09 -49.52
C LYS A 55 -16.91 -10.58 -49.93
N LYS A 56 -16.19 -11.41 -50.69
CA LYS A 56 -14.91 -11.09 -51.36
C LYS A 56 -15.14 -10.01 -52.43
N ARG A 57 -14.30 -8.97 -52.46
CA ARG A 57 -14.18 -8.04 -53.59
C ARG A 57 -12.76 -8.05 -54.15
N LYS A 58 -12.67 -8.37 -55.44
CA LYS A 58 -11.45 -8.44 -56.26
C LYS A 58 -10.77 -7.07 -56.39
N VAL A 59 -9.45 -7.03 -56.16
CA VAL A 59 -8.56 -5.93 -56.53
C VAL A 59 -8.06 -6.16 -57.96
N ARG A 60 -8.12 -5.12 -58.81
CA ARG A 60 -7.55 -5.11 -60.16
C ARG A 60 -6.52 -3.99 -60.25
N ALA A 61 -5.29 -4.36 -60.59
CA ALA A 61 -4.16 -3.48 -60.82
C ALA A 61 -4.07 -3.03 -62.30
N LYS A 62 -3.52 -1.82 -62.52
CA LYS A 62 -2.82 -1.27 -63.71
C LYS A 62 -2.82 0.27 -63.56
N GLY A 63 -1.80 1.08 -63.85
CA GLY A 63 -0.45 0.86 -64.36
C GLY A 63 0.19 2.21 -64.78
N ARG A 64 1.53 2.25 -64.76
CA ARG A 64 2.49 3.03 -65.60
C ARG A 64 2.57 4.58 -65.60
N ARG A 65 3.77 5.03 -65.15
CA ARG A 65 4.66 6.20 -65.44
C ARG A 65 4.68 6.71 -66.92
N PRO A 66 5.22 7.92 -67.28
CA PRO A 66 6.60 8.40 -66.93
C PRO A 66 6.95 9.94 -66.91
N LYS A 67 8.14 10.25 -66.31
CA LYS A 67 9.27 11.18 -66.66
C LYS A 67 8.97 12.56 -67.31
N GLU A 68 9.67 13.70 -67.18
CA GLU A 68 10.95 14.24 -66.59
C GLU A 68 10.91 15.81 -66.89
N PRO A 69 11.99 16.64 -66.92
CA PRO A 69 12.67 17.38 -65.84
C PRO A 69 12.86 18.92 -66.12
N HIS A 70 13.82 19.58 -65.41
CA HIS A 70 14.40 20.95 -65.57
C HIS A 70 13.80 22.09 -64.69
N THR A 71 14.50 23.10 -64.15
CA THR A 71 15.91 23.53 -63.93
C THR A 71 15.90 24.78 -63.02
N VAL A 72 16.90 24.91 -62.12
CA VAL A 72 17.72 26.10 -61.76
C VAL A 72 17.11 27.53 -61.89
N ARG A 73 17.19 28.37 -60.82
CA ARG A 73 18.02 29.62 -60.77
C ARG A 73 17.84 30.44 -59.47
N ARG A 74 18.92 31.17 -59.18
CA ARG A 74 19.38 31.93 -58.01
C ARG A 74 18.95 33.42 -58.04
N ARG A 75 19.07 34.09 -56.87
CA ARG A 75 19.26 35.54 -56.56
C ARG A 75 18.06 36.40 -56.08
N SER A 76 18.17 36.79 -54.79
CA SER A 76 18.41 38.17 -54.29
C SER A 76 17.44 39.32 -54.62
N GLY A 77 16.86 39.87 -53.53
CA GLY A 77 16.77 41.32 -53.30
C GLY A 77 15.38 41.93 -53.45
N ASN A 78 14.76 42.35 -52.33
CA ASN A 78 14.28 43.72 -52.13
C ASN A 78 13.68 43.95 -50.73
N THR A 79 14.32 44.88 -50.04
CA THR A 79 13.87 45.88 -49.05
C THR A 79 12.38 46.00 -48.69
N SER A 80 12.12 45.89 -47.36
CA SER A 80 11.21 46.67 -46.47
C SER A 80 9.70 46.83 -46.79
N PRO A 81 8.80 47.09 -45.80
CA PRO A 81 9.07 47.67 -44.48
C PRO A 81 8.42 46.98 -43.26
N LEU A 82 8.93 47.37 -42.09
CA LEU A 82 8.26 47.39 -40.78
C LEU A 82 6.77 47.72 -40.94
N ALA A 83 5.90 46.75 -40.63
CA ALA A 83 4.49 46.99 -40.38
C ALA A 83 4.17 46.54 -38.96
N THR A 84 4.02 47.57 -38.13
CA THR A 84 3.54 47.60 -36.76
C THR A 84 2.24 46.80 -36.61
N ALA A 85 2.32 45.53 -36.22
CA ALA A 85 1.17 44.77 -35.72
C ALA A 85 1.00 45.02 -34.21
N SER A 86 0.79 46.29 -33.86
CA SER A 86 0.13 46.65 -32.60
C SER A 86 -1.36 46.45 -32.82
N ARG A 87 -1.84 45.22 -32.62
CA ARG A 87 -3.27 44.88 -32.63
C ARG A 87 -3.62 44.10 -31.38
N THR A 88 -4.22 44.85 -30.44
CA THR A 88 -5.28 44.39 -29.51
C THR A 88 -4.98 43.16 -28.66
N TYR A 89 -4.09 43.31 -27.67
CA TYR A 89 -4.10 42.48 -26.45
C TYR A 89 -4.89 43.12 -25.30
N SER A 90 -5.46 44.30 -25.49
CA SER A 90 -6.08 45.11 -24.44
C SER A 90 -7.51 44.69 -24.05
N ASN A 91 -8.01 43.54 -24.50
CA ASN A 91 -9.36 43.06 -24.13
C ASN A 91 -9.49 41.53 -24.02
N MET A 92 -8.38 40.80 -23.84
CA MET A 92 -8.49 39.40 -23.42
C MET A 92 -8.81 39.39 -21.93
N ASN A 93 -10.08 39.16 -21.60
CA ASN A 93 -10.50 38.94 -20.23
C ASN A 93 -9.64 37.79 -19.66
N PRO A 94 -8.88 37.96 -18.57
CA PRO A 94 -8.03 36.90 -18.00
C PRO A 94 -8.80 35.59 -17.73
N MET A 95 -10.13 35.68 -17.58
CA MET A 95 -11.09 34.57 -17.56
C MET A 95 -11.00 33.62 -18.77
N THR A 96 -10.67 34.14 -19.96
CA THR A 96 -10.57 33.35 -21.21
C THR A 96 -9.21 32.69 -21.39
N LEU A 97 -8.14 33.21 -20.76
CA LEU A 97 -6.79 32.66 -20.89
C LEU A 97 -6.49 31.56 -19.86
N LEU A 98 -7.08 31.64 -18.67
CA LEU A 98 -6.88 30.66 -17.59
C LEU A 98 -7.83 29.44 -17.68
N GLY A 99 -8.78 29.46 -18.62
CA GLY A 99 -9.86 28.48 -18.69
C GLY A 99 -10.88 28.71 -17.57
N SER A 100 -12.15 28.93 -17.95
CA SER A 100 -13.26 29.19 -17.02
C SER A 100 -13.44 28.13 -15.93
N GLY A 101 -12.95 26.91 -16.17
CA GLY A 101 -12.96 25.81 -15.22
C GLY A 101 -11.82 25.83 -14.21
N ARG A 102 -11.14 26.96 -13.94
CA ARG A 102 -10.09 27.00 -12.90
C ARG A 102 -10.39 27.92 -11.74
N LEU A 103 -11.25 28.92 -11.91
CA LEU A 103 -11.58 29.90 -10.87
C LEU A 103 -12.51 29.26 -9.84
N ASP A 104 -12.32 29.61 -8.57
CA ASP A 104 -13.22 29.23 -7.48
C ASP A 104 -14.65 29.66 -7.83
N PRO A 105 -15.56 28.73 -8.15
CA PRO A 105 -16.90 29.07 -8.63
C PRO A 105 -17.80 29.58 -7.49
N PHE A 106 -17.36 29.46 -6.23
CA PHE A 106 -18.12 29.85 -5.04
C PHE A 106 -17.67 31.19 -4.47
N ASN A 107 -16.74 31.88 -5.15
CA ASN A 107 -16.31 33.24 -4.87
C ASN A 107 -15.95 33.46 -3.39
N VAL A 108 -15.09 32.59 -2.85
CA VAL A 108 -14.79 32.55 -1.41
C VAL A 108 -13.87 33.72 -0.98
N TYR A 109 -13.43 34.61 -1.89
CA TYR A 109 -12.27 35.48 -1.61
C TYR A 109 -12.45 36.99 -1.78
N PRO A 110 -12.15 37.75 -0.71
CA PRO A 110 -11.95 39.20 -0.74
C PRO A 110 -10.46 39.63 -0.85
N GLN A 111 -9.51 38.76 -1.21
CA GLN A 111 -8.07 39.09 -1.31
C GLN A 111 -7.46 38.80 -2.69
N ASP A 112 -6.66 39.74 -3.21
CA ASP A 112 -6.21 39.79 -4.61
C ASP A 112 -5.24 38.66 -5.06
N ASN A 113 -4.56 37.96 -4.14
CA ASN A 113 -3.52 36.95 -4.47
C ASN A 113 -3.90 35.48 -4.15
N LEU A 114 -5.01 35.25 -3.45
CA LEU A 114 -5.47 33.92 -3.05
C LEU A 114 -5.90 33.02 -4.24
N PRO A 115 -6.40 33.55 -5.38
CA PRO A 115 -6.76 32.72 -6.53
C PRO A 115 -5.61 31.85 -7.09
N HIS A 116 -4.39 32.40 -7.21
CA HIS A 116 -3.24 31.67 -7.77
C HIS A 116 -2.77 30.51 -6.90
N PHE A 117 -2.77 30.69 -5.59
CA PHE A 117 -2.41 29.62 -4.65
C PHE A 117 -3.39 28.45 -4.76
N LEU A 118 -4.68 28.73 -4.83
CA LEU A 118 -5.71 27.67 -4.90
C LEU A 118 -5.68 26.92 -6.22
N HIS A 119 -5.39 27.60 -7.33
CA HIS A 119 -5.13 26.89 -8.59
C HIS A 119 -3.97 25.92 -8.43
N SER A 120 -2.89 26.35 -7.77
CA SER A 120 -1.72 25.49 -7.51
C SER A 120 -2.09 24.30 -6.63
N VAL A 121 -2.92 24.51 -5.61
CA VAL A 121 -3.43 23.43 -4.74
C VAL A 121 -4.36 22.49 -5.49
N LEU A 122 -5.26 22.99 -6.34
CA LEU A 122 -6.17 22.17 -7.11
C LEU A 122 -5.39 21.31 -8.12
N ASP A 123 -4.46 21.93 -8.85
CA ASP A 123 -3.53 21.22 -9.74
C ASP A 123 -2.71 20.19 -8.94
N HIS A 124 -2.21 20.55 -7.74
CA HIS A 124 -1.52 19.63 -6.85
C HIS A 124 -2.41 18.45 -6.43
N THR A 125 -3.68 18.71 -6.12
CA THR A 125 -4.63 17.68 -5.68
C THR A 125 -4.91 16.68 -6.80
N LEU A 126 -5.16 17.17 -8.01
CA LEU A 126 -5.41 16.34 -9.18
C LEU A 126 -4.18 15.52 -9.63
N ASN A 127 -2.97 16.06 -9.41
CA ASN A 127 -1.73 15.45 -9.89
C ASN A 127 -0.93 14.69 -8.84
N HIS A 128 -1.19 14.87 -7.54
CA HIS A 128 -0.46 14.20 -6.46
C HIS A 128 -1.41 13.45 -5.53
N VAL A 129 -2.32 14.14 -4.84
CA VAL A 129 -3.26 13.54 -3.88
C VAL A 129 -4.07 12.41 -4.53
N LEU A 130 -4.58 12.65 -5.73
CA LEU A 130 -5.40 11.67 -6.45
C LEU A 130 -4.62 10.41 -6.83
N ASN A 131 -3.32 10.52 -7.09
CA ASN A 131 -2.50 9.39 -7.53
C ASN A 131 -2.40 8.30 -6.46
N ALA A 132 -2.59 8.64 -5.18
CA ALA A 132 -2.64 7.66 -4.11
C ALA A 132 -3.80 6.65 -4.27
N TYR A 133 -4.83 7.02 -5.04
CA TYR A 133 -6.04 6.22 -5.26
C TYR A 133 -6.11 5.60 -6.66
N LEU A 134 -5.13 5.86 -7.55
CA LEU A 134 -5.16 5.34 -8.91
C LEU A 134 -4.66 3.88 -8.95
N VAL A 135 -5.44 3.02 -9.60
CA VAL A 135 -5.12 1.59 -9.76
C VAL A 135 -4.07 1.35 -10.86
N SER A 136 -3.94 2.25 -11.83
CA SER A 136 -3.06 2.07 -13.00
C SER A 136 -2.37 3.36 -13.43
N GLU A 137 -1.17 3.23 -14.01
CA GLU A 137 -0.43 4.31 -14.68
C GLU A 137 -1.00 4.67 -16.07
N GLN A 138 -1.97 3.91 -16.59
CA GLN A 138 -2.54 4.17 -17.91
C GLN A 138 -3.16 5.58 -17.98
N PRO A 139 -2.74 6.45 -18.94
CA PRO A 139 -3.20 7.83 -19.00
C PRO A 139 -4.72 7.96 -19.07
N GLN A 140 -5.40 7.10 -19.86
CA GLN A 140 -6.86 7.14 -19.96
C GLN A 140 -7.57 6.96 -18.62
N HIS A 141 -7.00 6.15 -17.73
CA HIS A 141 -7.58 5.86 -16.44
C HIS A 141 -7.51 7.10 -15.53
N GLY A 142 -6.30 7.66 -15.42
CA GLY A 142 -6.08 8.87 -14.64
C GLY A 142 -6.86 10.09 -15.17
N HIS A 143 -6.95 10.27 -16.48
CA HIS A 143 -7.71 11.38 -17.07
C HIS A 143 -9.20 11.30 -16.74
N LYS A 144 -9.82 10.11 -16.82
CA LYS A 144 -11.23 9.93 -16.51
C LYS A 144 -11.56 10.22 -15.05
N ILE A 145 -10.72 9.75 -14.12
CA ILE A 145 -10.93 10.02 -12.70
C ILE A 145 -10.75 11.51 -12.41
N ARG A 146 -9.71 12.15 -12.96
CA ARG A 146 -9.49 13.59 -12.82
C ARG A 146 -10.66 14.40 -13.38
N SER A 147 -11.20 14.03 -14.54
CA SER A 147 -12.33 14.76 -15.13
C SER A 147 -13.60 14.65 -14.29
N VAL A 148 -13.88 13.46 -13.74
CA VAL A 148 -15.04 13.26 -12.85
C VAL A 148 -14.86 14.07 -11.57
N LEU A 149 -13.72 13.95 -10.89
CA LEU A 149 -13.47 14.72 -9.67
C LEU A 149 -13.55 16.22 -9.94
N MET A 150 -12.97 16.71 -11.04
CA MET A 150 -13.01 18.12 -11.40
C MET A 150 -14.44 18.61 -11.67
N GLN A 151 -15.25 17.79 -12.34
CA GLN A 151 -16.66 18.11 -12.57
C GLN A 151 -17.41 18.27 -11.23
N GLU A 152 -17.23 17.33 -10.30
CA GLU A 152 -17.89 17.36 -8.98
C GLU A 152 -17.41 18.52 -8.10
N VAL A 153 -16.11 18.77 -8.08
CA VAL A 153 -15.48 19.89 -7.34
C VAL A 153 -16.00 21.22 -7.85
N MET A 154 -16.25 21.35 -9.15
CA MET A 154 -16.77 22.58 -9.74
C MET A 154 -18.29 22.73 -9.68
N SER A 155 -19.03 21.66 -9.40
CA SER A 155 -20.50 21.70 -9.34
C SER A 155 -21.07 21.89 -7.94
N ASP A 156 -20.38 21.44 -6.89
CA ASP A 156 -20.92 21.42 -5.53
C ASP A 156 -19.91 21.94 -4.48
N PRO A 157 -20.25 22.98 -3.69
CA PRO A 157 -19.39 23.44 -2.61
C PRO A 157 -19.11 22.36 -1.56
N LEU A 158 -20.04 21.41 -1.36
CA LEU A 158 -19.87 20.29 -0.45
C LEU A 158 -18.72 19.35 -0.88
N THR A 159 -18.37 19.35 -2.16
CA THR A 159 -17.20 18.64 -2.71
C THR A 159 -15.97 19.53 -2.75
N TRP A 160 -16.12 20.80 -3.14
CA TRP A 160 -15.03 21.77 -3.25
C TRP A 160 -14.23 21.92 -1.96
N TYR A 161 -14.90 22.29 -0.87
CA TYR A 161 -14.21 22.60 0.39
C TYR A 161 -13.42 21.42 0.97
N PRO A 162 -13.94 20.18 1.06
CA PRO A 162 -13.14 19.08 1.58
C PRO A 162 -11.97 18.72 0.65
N VAL A 163 -12.18 18.68 -0.66
CA VAL A 163 -11.10 18.32 -1.62
C VAL A 163 -9.96 19.34 -1.54
N MET A 164 -10.29 20.63 -1.53
CA MET A 164 -9.30 21.68 -1.36
C MET A 164 -8.64 21.64 0.02
N MET A 165 -9.36 21.35 1.10
CA MET A 165 -8.78 21.18 2.42
C MET A 165 -7.74 20.05 2.46
N SER A 166 -8.06 18.89 1.88
CA SER A 166 -7.12 17.77 1.73
C SER A 166 -5.90 18.18 0.90
N GLY A 167 -6.14 18.85 -0.22
CA GLY A 167 -5.13 19.43 -1.10
C GLY A 167 -4.16 20.36 -0.39
N ILE A 168 -4.67 21.36 0.35
CA ILE A 168 -3.86 22.31 1.11
C ILE A 168 -3.04 21.57 2.17
N THR A 169 -3.64 20.57 2.84
CA THR A 169 -2.96 19.79 3.88
C THR A 169 -1.80 18.99 3.29
N HIS A 170 -2.01 18.30 2.18
CA HIS A 170 -0.95 17.55 1.50
C HIS A 170 0.10 18.48 0.87
N TYR A 171 -0.31 19.61 0.31
CA TYR A 171 0.60 20.61 -0.24
C TYR A 171 1.51 21.18 0.86
N ALA A 172 0.93 21.50 2.03
CA ALA A 172 1.70 21.95 3.19
C ALA A 172 2.71 20.89 3.64
N PHE A 173 2.33 19.61 3.64
CA PHE A 173 3.23 18.50 3.96
C PHE A 173 4.42 18.41 2.99
N VAL A 174 4.16 18.32 1.68
CA VAL A 174 5.22 18.17 0.66
C VAL A 174 6.22 19.33 0.70
N HIS A 175 5.74 20.53 0.98
CA HIS A 175 6.57 21.72 1.04
C HIS A 175 7.12 22.05 2.44
N ALA A 176 6.82 21.24 3.47
CA ALA A 176 7.29 21.48 4.82
C ALA A 176 8.83 21.43 4.93
N GLN A 177 9.49 20.54 4.18
CA GLN A 177 10.97 20.43 4.18
C GLN A 177 11.66 21.68 3.63
N SER A 178 11.13 22.26 2.55
CA SER A 178 11.70 23.46 1.95
C SER A 178 11.56 24.66 2.92
N ARG A 179 10.51 24.69 3.74
CA ARG A 179 10.22 25.77 4.71
C ARG A 179 10.95 25.62 6.04
N ALA A 180 11.48 24.45 6.35
CA ALA A 180 12.24 24.21 7.58
C ALA A 180 13.54 25.05 7.66
N GLN A 181 13.93 25.71 6.56
CA GLN A 181 15.03 26.68 6.52
C GLN A 181 14.68 28.05 7.15
N GLY A 182 13.43 28.24 7.58
CA GLY A 182 13.08 29.27 8.56
C GLY A 182 13.04 30.71 8.04
N SER A 183 12.83 30.92 6.73
CA SER A 183 12.62 32.27 6.21
C SER A 183 11.36 32.90 6.84
N PRO A 184 11.37 34.19 7.19
CA PRO A 184 10.16 34.90 7.65
C PRO A 184 8.95 34.75 6.71
N ASP A 185 9.21 34.71 5.39
CA ASP A 185 8.18 34.52 4.37
C ASP A 185 7.55 33.12 4.45
N ASP A 186 8.35 32.10 4.79
CA ASP A 186 7.89 30.72 4.94
C ASP A 186 6.96 30.56 6.16
N LEU A 187 7.27 31.25 7.25
CA LEU A 187 6.43 31.29 8.46
C LEU A 187 5.08 31.97 8.20
N GLN A 188 5.08 33.04 7.41
CA GLN A 188 3.85 33.72 7.02
C GLN A 188 3.00 32.84 6.08
N ALA A 189 3.61 32.21 5.08
CA ALA A 189 2.92 31.27 4.18
C ALA A 189 2.33 30.08 4.96
N SER A 190 3.10 29.52 5.89
CA SER A 190 2.68 28.47 6.83
C SER A 190 1.44 28.88 7.64
N ARG A 191 1.45 30.08 8.23
CA ARG A 191 0.28 30.62 8.96
C ARG A 191 -0.94 30.78 8.05
N SER A 192 -0.75 31.32 6.85
CA SER A 192 -1.82 31.49 5.86
C SER A 192 -2.44 30.14 5.46
N HIS A 193 -1.62 29.11 5.22
CA HIS A 193 -2.11 27.76 4.93
C HIS A 193 -2.94 27.18 6.09
N ARG A 194 -2.51 27.38 7.34
CA ARG A 194 -3.27 26.92 8.51
C ARG A 194 -4.62 27.62 8.63
N LEU A 195 -4.66 28.95 8.48
CA LEU A 195 -5.91 29.71 8.51
C LEU A 195 -6.86 29.29 7.37
N LEU A 196 -6.32 29.06 6.18
CA LEU A 196 -7.11 28.61 5.04
C LEU A 196 -7.67 27.19 5.25
N ARG A 197 -6.87 26.25 5.76
CA ARG A 197 -7.33 24.91 6.14
C ARG A 197 -8.46 24.98 7.16
N LEU A 198 -8.32 25.81 8.19
CA LEU A 198 -9.35 26.00 9.22
C LEU A 198 -10.64 26.61 8.64
N SER A 199 -10.51 27.60 7.76
CA SER A 199 -11.65 28.18 7.03
C SER A 199 -12.38 27.11 6.22
N TYR A 200 -11.65 26.34 5.41
CA TYR A 200 -12.21 25.28 4.57
C TYR A 200 -12.83 24.14 5.39
N LYS A 201 -12.21 23.77 6.52
CA LYS A 201 -12.80 22.84 7.49
C LYS A 201 -14.15 23.35 7.99
N THR A 202 -14.21 24.63 8.39
CA THR A 202 -15.43 25.25 8.91
C THR A 202 -16.53 25.29 7.85
N GLN A 203 -16.20 25.66 6.61
CA GLN A 203 -17.14 25.64 5.49
C GLN A 203 -17.62 24.23 5.17
N THR A 204 -16.71 23.25 5.13
CA THR A 204 -17.06 21.84 4.93
C THR A 204 -18.07 21.37 5.97
N MET A 205 -17.85 21.68 7.25
CA MET A 205 -18.78 21.32 8.33
C MET A 205 -20.14 22.02 8.18
N ALA A 206 -20.17 23.28 7.73
CA ALA A 206 -21.42 23.99 7.47
C ALA A 206 -22.23 23.35 6.33
N HIS A 207 -21.57 23.01 5.22
CA HIS A 207 -22.20 22.35 4.08
C HIS A 207 -22.67 20.93 4.41
N VAL A 208 -21.91 20.15 5.20
CA VAL A 208 -22.35 18.83 5.68
C VAL A 208 -23.62 18.95 6.53
N ARG A 209 -23.70 19.93 7.44
CA ARG A 209 -24.92 20.15 8.24
C ARG A 209 -26.12 20.51 7.37
N ALA A 210 -25.92 21.39 6.38
CA ALA A 210 -26.98 21.78 5.46
C ALA A 210 -27.47 20.61 4.61
N ASP A 211 -26.56 19.74 4.13
CA ASP A 211 -26.93 18.52 3.41
C ASP A 211 -27.75 17.57 4.29
N LEU A 212 -27.28 17.30 5.51
CA LEU A 212 -28.01 16.46 6.46
C LEU A 212 -29.40 17.04 6.77
N GLN A 213 -29.53 18.34 6.95
CA GLN A 213 -30.84 18.98 7.18
C GLN A 213 -31.77 18.83 5.97
N ARG A 214 -31.25 19.03 4.75
CA ARG A 214 -32.02 18.90 3.50
C ARG A 214 -32.48 17.47 3.26
N ASN A 215 -31.67 16.50 3.65
CA ASN A 215 -31.88 15.08 3.39
C ASN A 215 -32.40 14.32 4.62
N ASN A 216 -33.03 15.01 5.59
CA ASN A 216 -33.63 14.39 6.80
C ASN A 216 -32.66 13.49 7.58
N GLY A 217 -31.41 13.91 7.70
CA GLY A 217 -30.34 13.20 8.40
C GLY A 217 -29.61 12.14 7.56
N VAL A 218 -30.00 11.92 6.30
CA VAL A 218 -29.34 10.96 5.40
C VAL A 218 -28.25 11.69 4.59
N PRO A 219 -26.96 11.45 4.83
CA PRO A 219 -25.90 12.10 4.06
C PRO A 219 -25.90 11.67 2.58
N SER A 220 -25.75 12.65 1.68
CA SER A 220 -25.42 12.42 0.28
C SER A 220 -24.00 11.85 0.11
N ASP A 221 -23.65 11.37 -1.10
CA ASP A 221 -22.31 10.84 -1.37
C ASP A 221 -21.23 11.94 -1.25
N ALA A 222 -21.57 13.17 -1.64
CA ALA A 222 -20.71 14.34 -1.41
C ALA A 222 -20.55 14.64 0.08
N ALA A 223 -21.60 14.48 0.90
CA ALA A 223 -21.48 14.59 2.35
C ALA A 223 -20.60 13.48 2.95
N LEU A 224 -20.70 12.24 2.46
CA LEU A 224 -19.84 11.14 2.88
C LEU A 224 -18.36 11.41 2.53
N LEU A 225 -18.08 12.00 1.35
CA LEU A 225 -16.74 12.48 1.00
C LEU A 225 -16.25 13.53 1.98
N ALA A 226 -17.08 14.54 2.24
CA ALA A 226 -16.74 15.62 3.13
C ALA A 226 -16.43 15.10 4.55
N ILE A 227 -17.26 14.19 5.08
CA ILE A 227 -17.07 13.56 6.38
C ILE A 227 -15.79 12.71 6.40
N SER A 228 -15.56 11.84 5.42
CA SER A 228 -14.34 11.03 5.32
C SER A 228 -13.08 11.91 5.27
N THR A 229 -13.15 13.00 4.50
CA THR A 229 -12.03 13.94 4.36
C THR A 229 -11.79 14.73 5.65
N LEU A 230 -12.84 15.11 6.38
CA LEU A 230 -12.72 15.73 7.71
C LEU A 230 -12.08 14.77 8.73
N ILE A 231 -12.44 13.49 8.71
CA ILE A 231 -11.87 12.47 9.60
C ILE A 231 -10.36 12.29 9.33
N ALA A 232 -9.98 12.25 8.05
CA ALA A 232 -8.59 12.07 7.65
C ALA A 232 -7.77 13.36 7.83
N HIS A 233 -8.25 14.51 7.35
CA HIS A 233 -7.43 15.73 7.22
C HIS A 233 -7.83 16.88 8.15
N GLY A 234 -8.93 16.72 8.90
CA GLY A 234 -9.50 17.76 9.75
C GLY A 234 -8.92 17.83 11.16
N SER A 235 -8.13 16.84 11.60
CA SER A 235 -7.57 16.81 12.96
C SER A 235 -6.61 17.98 13.20
N SER A 236 -6.75 18.69 14.32
CA SER A 236 -5.83 19.76 14.73
C SER A 236 -4.41 19.25 15.06
N ALA A 237 -4.27 17.95 15.34
CA ALA A 237 -2.96 17.32 15.54
C ALA A 237 -2.10 17.23 14.26
N SER A 238 -2.67 17.60 13.11
CA SER A 238 -1.95 17.72 11.83
C SER A 238 -1.36 19.14 11.60
N ASP A 239 -0.92 19.76 12.69
CA ASP A 239 -0.14 21.01 12.64
C ASP A 239 1.23 20.76 12.00
N GLU A 240 1.78 21.78 11.33
CA GLU A 240 3.04 21.68 10.55
C GLU A 240 4.26 21.21 11.34
N LEU A 241 4.26 21.40 12.67
CA LEU A 241 5.29 20.85 13.56
C LEU A 241 5.32 19.31 13.55
N ALA A 242 4.15 18.68 13.38
CA ALA A 242 4.08 17.23 13.16
C ALA A 242 4.71 16.87 11.81
N PHE A 243 4.45 17.64 10.74
CA PHE A 243 5.02 17.34 9.41
C PHE A 243 6.55 17.48 9.34
N THR A 244 7.15 18.38 10.12
CA THR A 244 8.62 18.47 10.22
C THR A 244 9.26 17.29 10.96
N GLN A 245 8.56 16.66 11.91
CA GLN A 245 9.03 15.44 12.59
C GLN A 245 8.71 14.15 11.80
N VAL A 246 7.75 14.22 10.88
CA VAL A 246 7.21 13.09 10.12
C VAL A 246 8.06 12.69 8.90
N HIS A 247 9.03 13.49 8.49
CA HIS A 247 10.03 13.05 7.51
C HIS A 247 11.00 12.07 8.13
N GLU A 248 10.48 10.91 8.50
CA GLU A 248 11.21 9.82 9.10
C GLU A 248 12.20 9.25 8.07
N PRO A 249 13.51 9.39 8.29
CA PRO A 249 14.51 8.92 7.34
C PRO A 249 14.43 7.41 7.11
N ALA A 250 13.95 6.64 8.09
CA ALA A 250 13.75 5.20 7.95
C ALA A 250 12.69 4.89 6.89
N GLN A 251 11.51 5.52 6.95
CA GLN A 251 10.46 5.31 5.96
C GLN A 251 10.86 5.83 4.57
N MET A 252 11.54 6.97 4.50
CA MET A 252 11.98 7.59 3.23
C MET A 252 13.05 6.79 2.48
N ARG A 253 13.81 5.94 3.19
CA ARG A 253 14.79 5.02 2.60
C ARG A 253 14.16 3.78 1.97
N LYS A 254 12.93 3.42 2.36
CA LYS A 254 12.26 2.22 1.86
C LYS A 254 11.73 2.42 0.45
N ALA A 255 11.92 1.43 -0.42
CA ALA A 255 11.39 1.40 -1.79
C ALA A 255 9.92 1.80 -1.91
N PHE A 256 9.12 1.31 -0.97
CA PHE A 256 7.67 1.47 -0.94
C PHE A 256 7.19 2.58 0.01
N GLY A 257 8.10 3.24 0.72
CA GLY A 257 7.79 4.29 1.70
C GLY A 257 7.11 5.52 1.10
N LYS A 258 7.51 5.87 -0.14
CA LYS A 258 6.89 6.97 -0.90
C LYS A 258 5.77 6.53 -1.83
N GLY A 259 5.59 5.22 -2.04
CA GLY A 259 4.54 4.73 -2.91
C GLY A 259 3.18 5.21 -2.42
N THR A 260 2.32 5.67 -3.32
CA THR A 260 0.97 6.24 -3.04
C THR A 260 0.97 7.25 -1.88
N ASP A 261 2.05 8.01 -1.71
CA ASP A 261 2.25 8.97 -0.63
C ASP A 261 2.02 8.39 0.78
N MET A 262 2.35 7.11 1.00
CA MET A 262 2.11 6.46 2.29
C MET A 262 2.86 7.09 3.46
N HIS A 263 4.05 7.66 3.24
CA HIS A 263 4.75 8.48 4.23
C HIS A 263 3.90 9.66 4.76
N TYR A 264 3.02 10.23 3.94
CA TYR A 264 2.02 11.20 4.37
C TYR A 264 0.80 10.51 5.00
N TYR A 265 0.14 9.62 4.26
CA TYR A 265 -1.14 9.07 4.70
C TYR A 265 -1.03 8.20 5.95
N SER A 266 0.14 7.63 6.25
CA SER A 266 0.38 6.92 7.50
C SER A 266 0.69 7.84 8.67
N SER A 267 1.21 9.04 8.44
CA SER A 267 1.56 9.97 9.51
C SER A 267 0.39 10.83 9.97
N VAL A 268 -0.62 10.98 9.12
CA VAL A 268 -1.81 11.77 9.40
C VAL A 268 -2.55 11.20 10.62
N SER A 269 -2.80 12.08 11.59
CA SER A 269 -3.64 11.80 12.75
C SER A 269 -5.06 11.53 12.31
N PHE A 270 -5.66 10.49 12.87
CA PHE A 270 -6.91 9.94 12.36
C PHE A 270 -7.93 9.83 13.48
N GLU A 271 -9.14 10.37 13.26
CA GLU A 271 -10.21 10.37 14.27
C GLU A 271 -11.02 9.05 14.20
N TYR A 272 -10.48 8.00 14.85
CA TYR A 272 -11.04 6.64 14.77
C TYR A 272 -12.52 6.53 15.13
N ALA A 273 -13.00 7.24 16.15
CA ALA A 273 -14.40 7.18 16.58
C ALA A 273 -15.37 7.62 15.46
N HIS A 274 -15.02 8.69 14.76
CA HIS A 274 -15.79 9.19 13.62
C HIS A 274 -15.67 8.24 12.42
N TRP A 275 -14.50 7.64 12.19
CA TRP A 275 -14.32 6.63 11.15
C TRP A 275 -15.24 5.41 11.35
N PHE A 276 -15.22 4.80 12.53
CA PHE A 276 -16.06 3.62 12.79
C PHE A 276 -17.56 3.95 12.71
N SER A 277 -17.94 5.17 13.09
CA SER A 277 -19.32 5.65 12.91
C SER A 277 -19.70 5.75 11.43
N LEU A 278 -18.82 6.30 10.59
CA LEU A 278 -18.99 6.39 9.14
C LEU A 278 -19.07 5.00 8.50
N VAL A 279 -18.14 4.10 8.85
CA VAL A 279 -18.12 2.71 8.39
C VAL A 279 -19.41 1.99 8.74
N ARG A 280 -19.86 2.08 10.01
CA ARG A 280 -21.12 1.47 10.46
C ARG A 280 -22.31 2.01 9.67
N TYR A 281 -22.34 3.32 9.40
CA TYR A 281 -23.37 3.93 8.58
C TYR A 281 -23.34 3.37 7.15
N VAL A 282 -22.19 3.34 6.48
CA VAL A 282 -22.08 2.83 5.10
C VAL A 282 -22.48 1.35 5.03
N ASN A 283 -22.00 0.52 5.95
CA ASN A 283 -22.36 -0.91 5.97
C ASN A 283 -23.85 -1.13 6.22
N LYS A 284 -24.46 -0.45 7.22
CA LYS A 284 -25.84 -0.71 7.62
C LYS A 284 -26.88 0.01 6.77
N GLN A 285 -26.61 1.25 6.36
CA GLN A 285 -27.59 2.13 5.70
C GLN A 285 -27.37 2.24 4.19
N ARG A 286 -26.14 2.02 3.71
CA ARG A 286 -25.83 2.06 2.27
C ARG A 286 -25.60 0.68 1.66
N GLY A 287 -25.62 -0.39 2.46
CA GLY A 287 -25.35 -1.75 1.98
C GLY A 287 -23.87 -2.00 1.64
N GLY A 288 -22.96 -1.27 2.29
CA GLY A 288 -21.52 -1.36 2.06
C GLY A 288 -21.02 -0.45 0.93
N LEU A 289 -19.76 -0.66 0.52
CA LEU A 289 -19.10 0.20 -0.49
C LEU A 289 -19.82 0.16 -1.85
N GLN A 290 -20.43 -0.96 -2.22
CA GLN A 290 -21.13 -1.10 -3.50
C GLN A 290 -22.35 -0.18 -3.62
N GLY A 291 -22.93 0.29 -2.50
CA GLY A 291 -24.06 1.23 -2.50
C GLY A 291 -23.66 2.71 -2.55
N LEU A 292 -22.38 3.02 -2.76
CA LEU A 292 -21.91 4.37 -3.06
C LEU A 292 -21.87 4.57 -4.58
N HIS A 293 -22.31 5.72 -5.08
CA HIS A 293 -22.38 5.99 -6.52
C HIS A 293 -21.02 6.35 -7.13
N TRP A 294 -20.10 6.88 -6.32
CA TRP A 294 -18.81 7.38 -6.79
C TRP A 294 -17.72 6.31 -6.68
N PRO A 295 -17.20 5.75 -7.79
CA PRO A 295 -16.22 4.67 -7.73
C PRO A 295 -14.92 5.06 -7.01
N ILE A 296 -14.51 6.33 -7.16
CA ILE A 296 -13.35 6.86 -6.44
C ILE A 296 -13.55 6.84 -4.93
N MET A 297 -14.78 7.10 -4.45
CA MET A 297 -15.09 7.03 -3.04
C MET A 297 -14.95 5.62 -2.50
N GLN A 298 -15.49 4.65 -3.24
CA GLN A 298 -15.41 3.24 -2.85
C GLN A 298 -13.95 2.82 -2.66
N GLN A 299 -13.08 3.20 -3.61
CA GLN A 299 -11.65 2.93 -3.55
C GLN A 299 -10.98 3.67 -2.38
N ALA A 300 -11.25 4.97 -2.21
CA ALA A 300 -10.70 5.75 -1.12
C ALA A 300 -11.08 5.18 0.25
N MET A 301 -12.36 4.84 0.45
CA MET A 301 -12.83 4.26 1.71
C MET A 301 -12.21 2.88 1.98
N LEU A 302 -12.07 2.03 0.96
CA LEU A 302 -11.38 0.74 1.10
C LEU A 302 -9.91 0.91 1.51
N LEU A 303 -9.18 1.84 0.88
CA LEU A 303 -7.78 2.10 1.20
C LEU A 303 -7.60 2.71 2.60
N VAL A 304 -8.48 3.63 2.98
CA VAL A 304 -8.48 4.23 4.32
C VAL A 304 -8.79 3.16 5.37
N ASP A 305 -9.80 2.33 5.15
CA ASP A 305 -10.16 1.25 6.08
C ASP A 305 -9.02 0.24 6.24
N GLY A 306 -8.42 -0.21 5.14
CA GLY A 306 -7.27 -1.11 5.19
C GLY A 306 -6.06 -0.49 5.92
N THR A 307 -5.84 0.82 5.76
CA THR A 307 -4.78 1.53 6.49
C THR A 307 -5.10 1.65 7.99
N VAL A 308 -6.36 1.93 8.35
CA VAL A 308 -6.82 2.01 9.75
C VAL A 308 -6.71 0.64 10.43
N ALA A 309 -7.20 -0.41 9.77
CA ALA A 309 -7.08 -1.79 10.18
C ALA A 309 -5.63 -2.18 10.40
N TRP A 310 -4.74 -1.80 9.47
CA TRP A 310 -3.31 -2.05 9.58
C TRP A 310 -2.65 -1.36 10.77
N ARG A 311 -2.96 -0.09 11.03
CA ARG A 311 -2.45 0.64 12.21
C ARG A 311 -2.86 -0.01 13.53
N ARG A 312 -3.97 -0.75 13.53
CA ARG A 312 -4.54 -1.42 14.70
C ARG A 312 -4.24 -2.91 14.78
N LEU A 313 -3.71 -3.51 13.71
CA LEU A 313 -3.55 -4.96 13.54
C LEU A 313 -4.88 -5.70 13.71
N GLU A 314 -5.95 -5.13 13.18
CA GLU A 314 -7.33 -5.66 13.23
C GLU A 314 -7.82 -5.95 11.80
N ALA A 315 -8.89 -6.74 11.68
CA ALA A 315 -9.54 -6.98 10.40
C ALA A 315 -10.18 -5.68 9.86
N PRO A 316 -10.12 -5.44 8.55
CA PRO A 316 -10.87 -4.38 7.89
C PRO A 316 -12.39 -4.54 8.11
N ASN A 317 -13.11 -3.42 8.10
CA ASN A 317 -14.55 -3.37 8.25
C ASN A 317 -15.30 -3.46 6.92
N PHE A 318 -14.66 -3.04 5.83
CA PHE A 318 -15.19 -3.19 4.49
C PHE A 318 -14.62 -4.43 3.83
N VAL A 319 -15.52 -5.22 3.25
CA VAL A 319 -15.12 -6.34 2.37
C VAL A 319 -14.46 -5.76 1.12
N SER A 320 -13.36 -6.39 0.69
CA SER A 320 -12.72 -6.01 -0.56
C SER A 320 -13.69 -6.15 -1.74
N MET A 321 -13.72 -5.14 -2.62
CA MET A 321 -14.66 -5.12 -3.74
C MET A 321 -14.34 -6.17 -4.82
N ALA A 322 -13.10 -6.62 -4.88
CA ALA A 322 -12.68 -7.68 -5.78
C ALA A 322 -11.49 -8.45 -5.20
N PRO A 323 -11.36 -9.75 -5.51
CA PRO A 323 -10.20 -10.53 -5.07
C PRO A 323 -8.89 -9.94 -5.56
N THR A 324 -7.85 -9.96 -4.72
CA THR A 324 -6.49 -9.50 -5.07
C THR A 324 -5.93 -10.14 -6.34
N SER A 325 -6.29 -11.40 -6.61
CA SER A 325 -5.90 -12.13 -7.82
C SER A 325 -6.35 -11.45 -9.12
N VAL A 326 -7.48 -10.73 -9.10
CA VAL A 326 -7.97 -9.94 -10.24
C VAL A 326 -6.96 -8.85 -10.60
N PHE A 327 -6.52 -8.07 -9.61
CA PHE A 327 -5.59 -6.96 -9.81
C PHE A 327 -4.20 -7.47 -10.19
N ILE A 328 -3.76 -8.59 -9.62
CA ILE A 328 -2.55 -9.27 -10.07
C ILE A 328 -2.66 -9.66 -11.55
N GLY A 329 -3.82 -10.18 -11.98
CA GLY A 329 -4.09 -10.56 -13.36
C GLY A 329 -4.23 -9.40 -14.36
N MET A 330 -4.39 -8.16 -13.90
CA MET A 330 -4.46 -6.97 -14.77
C MET A 330 -3.11 -6.56 -15.37
N ALA A 331 -2.01 -7.10 -14.86
CA ALA A 331 -0.67 -6.72 -15.33
C ALA A 331 -0.42 -7.21 -16.76
N VAL A 332 -0.02 -6.29 -17.65
CA VAL A 332 0.17 -6.55 -19.10
C VAL A 332 1.62 -6.87 -19.47
N HIS A 333 2.56 -6.88 -18.50
CA HIS A 333 3.98 -7.09 -18.79
C HIS A 333 4.35 -8.58 -18.86
N THR A 334 5.39 -8.88 -19.63
CA THR A 334 6.00 -10.22 -19.70
C THR A 334 7.13 -10.34 -18.66
N PRO A 335 7.11 -11.37 -17.79
CA PRO A 335 8.22 -11.68 -16.88
C PRO A 335 9.53 -11.93 -17.64
N ASP A 336 10.65 -11.46 -17.10
CA ASP A 336 11.99 -11.81 -17.61
C ASP A 336 12.52 -13.10 -16.95
N ASP A 337 13.67 -13.61 -17.41
CA ASP A 337 14.24 -14.88 -16.92
C ASP A 337 14.53 -14.84 -15.41
N GLU A 338 15.03 -13.71 -14.92
CA GLU A 338 15.30 -13.48 -13.51
C GLU A 338 14.00 -13.45 -12.70
N ALA A 339 12.95 -12.78 -13.19
CA ALA A 339 11.63 -12.80 -12.56
C ALA A 339 11.06 -14.23 -12.49
N ASN A 340 11.21 -15.02 -13.56
CA ASN A 340 10.80 -16.42 -13.58
C ASN A 340 11.62 -17.28 -12.60
N ALA A 341 12.93 -17.04 -12.48
CA ALA A 341 13.79 -17.72 -11.51
C ALA A 341 13.38 -17.39 -10.07
N GLN A 342 13.17 -16.10 -9.76
CA GLN A 342 12.70 -15.65 -8.44
C GLN A 342 11.32 -16.22 -8.09
N MET A 343 10.40 -16.26 -9.05
CA MET A 343 9.06 -16.83 -8.88
C MET A 343 9.12 -18.32 -8.49
N ARG A 344 10.06 -19.08 -9.06
CA ARG A 344 10.28 -20.51 -8.72
C ARG A 344 10.97 -20.70 -7.37
N ARG A 345 11.90 -19.80 -7.02
CA ARG A 345 12.72 -19.89 -5.80
C ARG A 345 11.94 -19.50 -4.54
N MET A 346 11.22 -18.38 -4.59
CA MET A 346 10.49 -17.85 -3.43
C MET A 346 9.31 -18.75 -3.05
N LEU A 347 9.09 -18.88 -1.75
CA LEU A 347 8.16 -19.82 -1.09
C LEU A 347 8.58 -21.30 -1.21
N GLY A 348 9.81 -21.56 -1.68
CA GLY A 348 10.44 -22.88 -1.67
C GLY A 348 10.72 -23.42 -0.27
N GLY A 349 10.99 -22.53 0.70
CA GLY A 349 11.29 -22.88 2.09
C GLY A 349 10.08 -23.24 2.96
N LEU A 350 8.85 -23.05 2.45
CA LEU A 350 7.62 -23.40 3.16
C LEU A 350 7.30 -24.90 3.01
N PRO A 351 6.74 -25.55 4.06
CA PRO A 351 6.40 -26.97 4.00
C PRO A 351 5.43 -27.29 2.86
N LEU A 352 5.62 -28.44 2.20
CA LEU A 352 4.78 -28.84 1.07
C LEU A 352 3.32 -29.02 1.46
N VAL A 353 3.04 -29.47 2.69
CA VAL A 353 1.68 -29.64 3.24
C VAL A 353 0.85 -28.36 3.12
N TRP A 354 1.49 -27.20 3.17
CA TRP A 354 0.80 -25.91 3.08
C TRP A 354 0.32 -25.60 1.66
N ARG A 355 0.90 -26.27 0.66
CA ARG A 355 0.51 -26.15 -0.76
C ARG A 355 -0.66 -27.05 -1.11
N THR A 356 -0.86 -28.13 -0.36
CA THR A 356 -1.80 -29.21 -0.69
C THR A 356 -2.92 -29.38 0.33
N SER A 357 -2.80 -28.78 1.52
CA SER A 357 -3.83 -28.89 2.55
C SER A 357 -5.08 -28.10 2.16
N PRO A 358 -6.26 -28.74 2.13
CA PRO A 358 -7.54 -28.04 1.93
C PRO A 358 -8.00 -27.32 3.22
N GLU A 359 -7.25 -27.36 4.31
CA GLU A 359 -7.58 -26.61 5.52
C GLU A 359 -7.56 -25.10 5.24
N GLN A 360 -8.74 -24.51 5.39
CA GLN A 360 -9.06 -23.12 5.04
C GLN A 360 -8.06 -22.05 5.52
N PRO A 361 -7.51 -22.07 6.75
CA PRO A 361 -6.61 -21.00 7.17
C PRO A 361 -5.28 -21.01 6.40
N PHE A 362 -4.67 -22.18 6.21
CA PHE A 362 -3.37 -22.30 5.53
C PHE A 362 -3.45 -21.95 4.05
N ALA A 363 -4.52 -22.35 3.38
CA ALA A 363 -4.74 -22.03 1.98
C ALA A 363 -4.82 -20.51 1.76
N GLY A 364 -5.58 -19.79 2.60
CA GLY A 364 -5.68 -18.33 2.55
C GLY A 364 -4.34 -17.63 2.81
N LEU A 365 -3.61 -18.06 3.84
CA LEU A 365 -2.28 -17.51 4.14
C LEU A 365 -1.29 -17.77 3.01
N TYR A 366 -1.25 -18.98 2.45
CA TYR A 366 -0.37 -19.31 1.33
C TYR A 366 -0.72 -18.50 0.08
N GLN A 367 -2.01 -18.28 -0.20
CA GLN A 367 -2.45 -17.40 -1.28
C GLN A 367 -1.94 -15.97 -1.08
N CYS A 368 -2.04 -15.41 0.14
CA CYS A 368 -1.47 -14.10 0.45
C CYS A 368 0.04 -14.05 0.19
N LEU A 369 0.78 -15.08 0.59
CA LEU A 369 2.22 -15.17 0.34
C LEU A 369 2.54 -15.26 -1.16
N GLN A 370 1.72 -15.96 -1.96
CA GLN A 370 1.85 -15.98 -3.42
C GLN A 370 1.60 -14.61 -4.04
N HIS A 371 0.61 -13.87 -3.54
CA HIS A 371 0.34 -12.49 -3.94
C HIS A 371 1.54 -11.60 -3.61
N MET A 372 2.07 -11.65 -2.37
CA MET A 372 3.27 -10.91 -1.94
C MET A 372 4.49 -11.23 -2.81
N ARG A 373 4.78 -12.52 -3.05
CA ARG A 373 5.85 -12.96 -3.96
C ARG A 373 5.69 -12.32 -5.33
N THR A 374 4.47 -12.31 -5.87
CA THR A 374 4.20 -11.73 -7.18
C THR A 374 4.51 -10.24 -7.22
N LEU A 375 4.17 -9.47 -6.18
CA LEU A 375 4.56 -8.05 -6.10
C LEU A 375 6.07 -7.87 -6.00
N VAL A 376 6.75 -8.62 -5.13
CA VAL A 376 8.20 -8.51 -4.95
C VAL A 376 8.94 -8.77 -6.26
N VAL A 377 8.57 -9.85 -6.96
CA VAL A 377 9.15 -10.22 -8.26
C VAL A 377 8.89 -9.13 -9.32
N ARG A 378 7.67 -8.60 -9.38
CA ARG A 378 7.30 -7.53 -10.32
C ARG A 378 8.03 -6.23 -10.01
N TYR A 379 8.18 -5.89 -8.75
CA TYR A 379 8.90 -4.69 -8.33
C TYR A 379 10.40 -4.80 -8.65
N ASN A 380 11.02 -5.94 -8.37
CA ASN A 380 12.39 -6.24 -8.80
C ASN A 380 12.56 -6.08 -10.32
N GLN A 381 11.63 -6.63 -11.09
CA GLN A 381 11.64 -6.48 -12.55
C GLN A 381 11.47 -5.02 -12.98
N TYR A 382 10.61 -4.26 -12.31
CA TYR A 382 10.44 -2.82 -12.52
C TYR A 382 11.75 -2.06 -12.28
N GLN A 383 12.43 -2.30 -11.15
CA GLN A 383 13.71 -1.66 -10.82
C GLN A 383 14.79 -1.98 -11.87
N ARG A 384 14.91 -3.24 -12.29
CA ARG A 384 15.84 -3.64 -13.36
C ARG A 384 15.52 -2.96 -14.69
N ARG A 385 14.24 -2.83 -15.04
CA ARG A 385 13.83 -2.16 -16.28
C ARG A 385 14.00 -0.64 -16.23
N LEU A 386 13.99 -0.04 -15.05
CA LEU A 386 14.29 1.38 -14.88
C LEU A 386 15.76 1.69 -15.22
N THR A 387 16.69 0.79 -14.86
CA THR A 387 18.12 0.97 -15.11
C THR A 387 18.57 0.44 -16.47
N SER A 388 17.92 -0.60 -16.98
CA SER A 388 18.24 -1.19 -18.29
C SER A 388 17.52 -0.47 -19.43
N ARG A 389 18.22 -0.13 -20.53
CA ARG A 389 17.59 0.33 -21.78
C ARG A 389 16.90 -0.80 -22.58
N ARG A 390 16.58 -1.93 -21.96
CA ARG A 390 16.02 -3.09 -22.66
C ARG A 390 14.61 -2.77 -23.16
N ALA A 391 14.32 -3.19 -24.39
CA ALA A 391 13.00 -3.06 -24.97
C ALA A 391 12.00 -3.99 -24.24
N GLY A 392 10.92 -3.43 -23.71
CA GLY A 392 9.83 -4.18 -23.08
C GLY A 392 8.97 -3.31 -22.16
N ALA A 393 7.68 -3.62 -22.04
CA ALA A 393 6.76 -2.88 -21.18
C ALA A 393 7.12 -3.06 -19.69
N LYS A 394 7.46 -2.00 -18.98
CA LYS A 394 7.70 -2.06 -17.53
C LYS A 394 6.43 -2.51 -16.78
N PRO A 395 6.55 -3.21 -15.63
CA PRO A 395 5.41 -3.40 -14.73
C PRO A 395 4.78 -2.06 -14.33
N ASP A 396 3.45 -2.02 -14.21
CA ASP A 396 2.70 -0.83 -13.79
C ASP A 396 2.91 -0.60 -12.28
N LEU A 397 3.55 0.51 -11.90
CA LEU A 397 3.90 0.79 -10.52
C LEU A 397 2.67 1.12 -9.66
N ASN A 398 1.69 1.84 -10.21
CA ASN A 398 0.44 2.14 -9.51
C ASN A 398 -0.31 0.86 -9.19
N LEU A 399 -0.33 -0.10 -10.13
CA LEU A 399 -0.95 -1.40 -9.89
C LEU A 399 -0.22 -2.18 -8.79
N ILE A 400 1.12 -2.15 -8.76
CA ILE A 400 1.90 -2.76 -7.66
C ILE A 400 1.53 -2.10 -6.33
N PHE A 401 1.50 -0.76 -6.27
CA PHE A 401 1.18 -0.03 -5.04
C PHE A 401 -0.26 -0.18 -4.58
N TYR A 402 -1.21 -0.33 -5.50
CA TYR A 402 -2.59 -0.61 -5.14
C TYR A 402 -2.77 -2.04 -4.64
N THR A 403 -2.14 -3.02 -5.30
CA THR A 403 -2.28 -4.43 -4.95
C THR A 403 -1.74 -4.74 -3.56
N ARG A 404 -0.68 -4.05 -3.08
CA ARG A 404 -0.21 -4.23 -1.69
C ARG A 404 -1.25 -3.82 -0.65
N CYS A 405 -2.12 -2.85 -0.95
CA CYS A 405 -3.20 -2.42 -0.05
C CYS A 405 -4.23 -3.54 0.09
N LEU A 406 -4.50 -4.27 -1.00
CA LEU A 406 -5.41 -5.42 -0.99
C LEU A 406 -4.77 -6.63 -0.29
N ILE A 407 -3.46 -6.82 -0.44
CA ILE A 407 -2.76 -7.90 0.27
C ILE A 407 -2.77 -7.68 1.77
N ILE A 408 -2.54 -6.44 2.25
CA ILE A 408 -2.62 -6.20 3.69
C ILE A 408 -4.04 -6.40 4.20
N HIS A 409 -5.04 -6.01 3.41
CA HIS A 409 -6.45 -6.28 3.69
C HIS A 409 -6.71 -7.80 3.80
N ASP A 410 -6.32 -8.59 2.80
CA ASP A 410 -6.46 -10.05 2.80
C ASP A 410 -5.78 -10.70 4.02
N ILE A 411 -4.55 -10.30 4.37
CA ILE A 411 -3.79 -10.90 5.50
C ILE A 411 -4.45 -10.57 6.85
N LEU A 412 -5.02 -9.38 6.99
CA LEU A 412 -5.70 -8.95 8.21
C LEU A 412 -7.10 -9.59 8.37
N GLU A 413 -7.74 -10.01 7.27
CA GLU A 413 -8.98 -10.79 7.31
C GLU A 413 -8.76 -12.27 7.66
N LEU A 414 -7.53 -12.77 7.56
CA LEU A 414 -7.22 -14.15 7.92
C LEU A 414 -7.56 -14.45 9.38
N PRO A 415 -8.06 -15.66 9.68
CA PRO A 415 -8.43 -16.03 11.04
C PRO A 415 -7.20 -16.01 11.95
N VAL A 416 -7.39 -15.52 13.19
CA VAL A 416 -6.40 -15.62 14.26
C VAL A 416 -6.62 -16.94 14.99
N LEU A 417 -5.62 -17.81 14.96
CA LEU A 417 -5.67 -19.12 15.60
C LEU A 417 -5.14 -19.06 17.04
N PRO A 418 -5.67 -19.90 17.96
CA PRO A 418 -5.14 -20.01 19.31
C PRO A 418 -3.64 -20.40 19.30
N THR A 419 -2.85 -19.67 20.08
CA THR A 419 -1.38 -19.82 20.14
C THR A 419 -0.93 -20.81 21.22
N GLN A 420 -1.86 -21.59 21.79
CA GLN A 420 -1.56 -22.53 22.85
C GLN A 420 -0.92 -23.80 22.26
N GLY A 421 0.40 -23.76 22.04
CA GLY A 421 1.22 -24.90 21.62
C GLY A 421 1.96 -24.69 20.29
N ALA A 422 2.98 -25.53 20.05
CA ALA A 422 3.84 -25.49 18.87
C ALA A 422 3.33 -26.34 17.69
N GLY A 423 2.03 -26.66 17.68
CA GLY A 423 1.39 -27.36 16.57
C GLY A 423 1.19 -26.47 15.34
N MET A 424 0.42 -26.97 14.37
CA MET A 424 0.15 -26.27 13.10
C MET A 424 -0.38 -24.84 13.30
N SER A 425 -1.25 -24.61 14.30
CA SER A 425 -1.72 -23.26 14.65
C SER A 425 -0.61 -22.29 15.04
N GLY A 426 0.40 -22.77 15.78
CA GLY A 426 1.57 -21.96 16.13
C GLY A 426 2.41 -21.61 14.90
N ILE A 427 2.63 -22.57 14.00
CA ILE A 427 3.37 -22.33 12.75
C ILE A 427 2.60 -21.35 11.85
N TYR A 428 1.29 -21.53 11.73
CA TYR A 428 0.40 -20.61 11.02
C TYR A 428 0.57 -19.18 11.53
N GLU A 429 0.46 -18.98 12.85
CA GLU A 429 0.57 -17.64 13.45
C GLU A 429 1.98 -17.06 13.28
N VAL A 430 3.04 -17.87 13.39
CA VAL A 430 4.41 -17.42 13.10
C VAL A 430 4.53 -16.92 11.66
N VAL A 431 4.00 -17.66 10.68
CA VAL A 431 4.08 -17.25 9.28
C VAL A 431 3.18 -16.05 8.99
N ARG A 432 1.98 -15.98 9.57
CA ARG A 432 1.08 -14.84 9.44
C ARG A 432 1.73 -13.57 9.95
N HIS A 433 2.32 -13.60 11.15
CA HIS A 433 3.01 -12.43 11.70
C HIS A 433 4.33 -12.12 10.98
N ALA A 434 5.07 -13.12 10.49
CA ALA A 434 6.22 -12.88 9.63
C ALA A 434 5.81 -12.20 8.31
N ALA A 435 4.66 -12.57 7.72
CA ALA A 435 4.11 -11.88 6.56
C ALA A 435 3.74 -10.43 6.88
N LEU A 436 3.10 -10.16 8.03
CA LEU A 436 2.81 -8.80 8.50
C LEU A 436 4.09 -7.99 8.76
N ALA A 437 5.12 -8.61 9.36
CA ALA A 437 6.43 -7.99 9.53
C ALA A 437 7.06 -7.62 8.18
N PHE A 438 6.99 -8.52 7.20
CA PHE A 438 7.42 -8.24 5.83
C PHE A 438 6.61 -7.12 5.18
N MET A 439 5.30 -7.02 5.45
CA MET A 439 4.49 -5.87 5.02
C MET A 439 5.04 -4.57 5.60
N GLN A 440 5.29 -4.47 6.92
CA GLN A 440 5.84 -3.25 7.53
C GLN A 440 7.26 -2.91 7.04
N LEU A 441 8.11 -3.92 6.88
CA LEU A 441 9.50 -3.71 6.49
C LEU A 441 9.64 -3.34 5.01
N VAL A 442 8.81 -3.95 4.15
CA VAL A 442 9.03 -3.97 2.70
C VAL A 442 7.86 -3.37 1.93
N LEU A 443 6.67 -3.98 1.95
CA LEU A 443 5.62 -3.68 0.97
C LEU A 443 4.73 -2.50 1.36
N PHE A 444 4.33 -2.40 2.62
CA PHE A 444 3.41 -1.41 3.17
C PHE A 444 3.99 -0.76 4.46
N PRO A 445 5.11 -0.05 4.36
CA PRO A 445 5.71 0.62 5.51
C PRO A 445 4.87 1.82 5.96
N ILE A 446 4.41 1.80 7.20
CA ILE A 446 3.74 2.94 7.84
C ILE A 446 4.66 3.68 8.81
N ALA A 447 4.40 4.97 8.99
CA ALA A 447 5.19 5.86 9.82
C ALA A 447 5.27 5.37 11.28
N SER A 448 6.42 5.57 11.92
CA SER A 448 6.73 5.18 13.31
C SER A 448 5.83 5.83 14.35
N SER A 449 5.11 6.91 14.01
CA SER A 449 4.07 7.50 14.86
C SER A 449 2.92 6.52 15.14
N ASN A 450 2.73 5.49 14.31
CA ASN A 450 1.71 4.46 14.50
C ASN A 450 2.16 3.30 15.39
N ASP A 451 3.47 3.23 15.70
CA ASP A 451 4.03 2.27 16.64
C ASP A 451 3.81 0.79 16.25
N THR A 452 3.69 0.54 14.95
CA THR A 452 3.43 -0.78 14.37
C THR A 452 4.56 -1.77 14.58
N PRO A 453 5.86 -1.39 14.45
CA PRO A 453 6.96 -2.30 14.80
C PRO A 453 6.84 -2.86 16.22
N ARG A 454 6.56 -2.01 17.22
CA ARG A 454 6.35 -2.44 18.62
C ARG A 454 5.19 -3.43 18.74
N LYS A 455 4.03 -3.11 18.17
CA LYS A 455 2.83 -3.97 18.25
C LYS A 455 3.09 -5.36 17.63
N LEU A 456 3.74 -5.41 16.46
CA LEU A 456 4.11 -6.66 15.81
C LEU A 456 5.11 -7.45 16.64
N LEU A 457 6.14 -6.81 17.20
CA LEU A 457 7.13 -7.46 18.06
C LEU A 457 6.49 -8.07 19.32
N GLN A 458 5.57 -7.34 19.95
CA GLN A 458 4.82 -7.81 21.12
C GLN A 458 3.97 -9.06 20.80
N GLN A 459 3.44 -9.18 19.58
CA GLN A 459 2.71 -10.38 19.13
C GLN A 459 3.63 -11.52 18.68
N MET A 460 4.76 -11.21 18.03
CA MET A 460 5.71 -12.21 17.51
C MET A 460 6.54 -12.89 18.60
N LEU A 461 6.96 -12.14 19.63
CA LEU A 461 7.87 -12.65 20.66
C LEU A 461 7.33 -13.92 21.39
N PRO A 462 6.08 -13.94 21.88
CA PRO A 462 5.52 -15.14 22.50
C PRO A 462 5.45 -16.33 21.54
N LEU A 463 5.18 -16.09 20.26
CA LEU A 463 5.10 -17.12 19.22
C LEU A 463 6.48 -17.74 18.96
N LEU A 464 7.50 -16.91 18.76
CA LEU A 464 8.88 -17.34 18.56
C LEU A 464 9.38 -18.12 19.78
N LYS A 465 9.09 -17.64 20.99
CA LYS A 465 9.46 -18.32 22.24
C LYS A 465 8.83 -19.72 22.35
N THR A 466 7.55 -19.84 22.02
CA THR A 466 6.82 -21.12 22.09
C THR A 466 7.38 -22.11 21.07
N CYS A 467 7.64 -21.65 19.85
CA CYS A 467 8.19 -22.51 18.81
C CYS A 467 9.65 -22.91 19.08
N CYS A 468 10.48 -22.01 19.63
CA CYS A 468 11.87 -22.33 20.00
C CYS A 468 11.92 -23.39 21.12
N LYS A 469 11.00 -23.35 22.08
CA LYS A 469 10.91 -24.39 23.13
C LYS A 469 10.61 -25.76 22.53
N SER A 470 9.63 -25.84 21.63
CA SER A 470 9.30 -27.09 20.95
C SER A 470 10.46 -27.64 20.12
N LEU A 471 11.22 -26.75 19.45
CA LEU A 471 12.43 -27.14 18.73
C LEU A 471 13.51 -27.70 19.66
N ALA A 472 13.63 -27.16 20.88
CA ALA A 472 14.59 -27.65 21.87
C ALA A 472 14.17 -28.99 22.48
N ASP A 473 12.87 -29.16 22.75
CA ASP A 473 12.31 -30.41 23.29
C ASP A 473 12.47 -31.58 22.31
N ASP A 474 12.39 -31.33 20.99
CA ASP A 474 12.65 -32.35 19.96
C ASP A 474 14.14 -32.78 19.88
N THR A 475 15.07 -31.94 20.36
CA THR A 475 16.53 -32.21 20.27
C THR A 475 17.12 -32.95 21.46
N THR A 476 16.37 -33.16 22.55
CA THR A 476 16.87 -33.82 23.77
C THR A 476 16.85 -35.35 23.70
N ASP A 477 16.43 -35.95 22.57
CA ASP A 477 16.66 -37.37 22.26
C ASP A 477 17.77 -37.53 21.19
N PRO A 478 19.06 -37.52 21.60
CA PRO A 478 20.19 -37.64 20.67
C PRO A 478 20.24 -38.98 19.91
N ASP A 479 19.51 -40.01 20.34
CA ASP A 479 19.49 -41.32 19.68
C ASP A 479 18.55 -41.38 18.45
N LEU A 480 17.61 -40.44 18.32
CA LEU A 480 16.66 -40.40 17.20
C LEU A 480 17.24 -39.76 15.92
N TYR A 481 18.17 -38.81 16.03
CA TYR A 481 18.73 -38.12 14.87
C TYR A 481 19.66 -39.01 14.02
N HIS A 482 20.32 -40.01 14.63
CA HIS A 482 21.19 -40.94 13.91
C HIS A 482 20.45 -42.12 13.26
N ARG A 483 19.21 -42.44 13.67
CA ARG A 483 18.42 -43.55 13.08
C ARG A 483 17.61 -43.16 11.85
N SER A 484 17.33 -41.87 11.63
CA SER A 484 16.42 -41.39 10.57
C SER A 484 17.04 -41.32 9.16
N SER A 485 18.36 -41.54 9.01
CA SER A 485 19.06 -41.30 7.74
C SER A 485 19.14 -42.52 6.79
N ALA A 486 18.92 -43.76 7.24
CA ALA A 486 19.28 -44.92 6.41
C ALA A 486 18.18 -45.96 6.08
N THR A 487 17.23 -46.30 6.95
CA THR A 487 16.41 -47.52 6.69
C THR A 487 14.99 -47.57 7.25
N GLN A 488 14.45 -46.52 7.88
CA GLN A 488 13.09 -46.59 8.42
C GLN A 488 12.04 -46.29 7.34
N LYS A 489 11.30 -47.34 6.93
CA LYS A 489 10.03 -47.20 6.23
C LYS A 489 9.18 -46.14 6.95
N PRO A 490 8.57 -45.20 6.22
CA PRO A 490 7.70 -44.20 6.81
C PRO A 490 6.57 -44.92 7.53
N LYS A 491 6.53 -44.83 8.87
CA LYS A 491 5.30 -45.08 9.61
C LYS A 491 4.42 -43.87 9.33
N GLU A 492 3.37 -44.07 8.54
CA GLU A 492 2.46 -43.04 8.02
C GLU A 492 1.60 -42.33 9.09
N ASP A 493 1.76 -42.65 10.38
CA ASP A 493 0.75 -42.30 11.39
C ASP A 493 1.10 -41.19 12.39
N ASN A 494 2.22 -40.45 12.26
CA ASN A 494 2.48 -39.31 13.14
C ASN A 494 2.50 -37.98 12.39
N ASN A 495 1.35 -37.29 12.42
CA ASN A 495 1.06 -35.93 11.95
C ASN A 495 1.89 -34.81 12.64
N ASN A 496 3.04 -35.10 13.25
CA ASN A 496 3.88 -34.08 13.86
C ASN A 496 4.72 -33.38 12.79
N ILE A 497 4.12 -32.37 12.15
CA ILE A 497 4.81 -31.44 11.28
C ILE A 497 5.76 -30.60 12.15
N THR A 498 7.04 -30.97 12.18
CA THR A 498 8.08 -30.23 12.89
C THR A 498 8.31 -28.87 12.24
N VAL A 499 8.43 -27.81 13.04
CA VAL A 499 8.79 -26.47 12.55
C VAL A 499 10.16 -26.56 11.85
N SER A 500 10.23 -26.20 10.57
CA SER A 500 11.53 -26.13 9.89
C SER A 500 12.39 -25.03 10.52
N GLY A 501 13.62 -25.37 10.93
CA GLY A 501 14.56 -24.37 11.46
C GLY A 501 14.83 -23.21 10.49
N SER A 502 14.66 -23.43 9.18
CA SER A 502 14.73 -22.38 8.15
C SER A 502 13.56 -21.39 8.23
N LEU A 503 12.36 -21.88 8.52
CA LEU A 503 11.18 -21.03 8.72
C LEU A 503 11.33 -20.18 9.99
N MET A 504 11.81 -20.80 11.07
CA MET A 504 12.09 -20.09 12.32
C MET A 504 13.13 -18.99 12.10
N LEU A 505 14.21 -19.30 11.36
CA LEU A 505 15.23 -18.32 10.99
C LEU A 505 14.63 -17.14 10.22
N TRP A 506 13.71 -17.39 9.28
CA TRP A 506 13.06 -16.33 8.51
C TRP A 506 12.18 -15.43 9.38
N ALA A 507 11.31 -16.01 10.20
CA ALA A 507 10.46 -15.24 11.11
C ALA A 507 11.27 -14.44 12.13
N TRP A 508 12.31 -15.04 12.71
CA TRP A 508 13.23 -14.38 13.64
C TRP A 508 14.03 -13.26 12.98
N MET A 509 14.49 -13.46 11.73
CA MET A 509 15.19 -12.41 10.95
C MET A 509 14.30 -11.18 10.77
N LEU A 510 13.04 -11.38 10.36
CA LEU A 510 12.09 -10.27 10.18
C LEU A 510 11.74 -9.58 11.51
N ALA A 511 11.59 -10.34 12.60
CA ALA A 511 11.42 -9.75 13.94
C ALA A 511 12.65 -8.90 14.34
N GLY A 512 13.86 -9.41 14.11
CA GLY A 512 15.09 -8.67 14.37
C GLY A 512 15.22 -7.38 13.57
N MET A 513 14.85 -7.41 12.29
CA MET A 513 14.80 -6.21 11.45
C MET A 513 13.77 -5.20 11.95
N LEU A 514 12.59 -5.65 12.42
CA LEU A 514 11.61 -4.77 13.07
C LEU A 514 12.16 -4.16 14.36
N ALA A 515 12.89 -4.94 15.17
CA ALA A 515 13.50 -4.43 16.39
C ALA A 515 14.56 -3.36 16.10
N LEU A 516 15.33 -3.50 15.01
CA LEU A 516 16.23 -2.44 14.53
C LEU A 516 15.49 -1.18 14.09
N GLU A 517 14.36 -1.32 13.39
CA GLU A 517 13.52 -0.18 13.01
C GLU A 517 12.93 0.52 14.25
N HIS A 518 12.49 -0.25 15.25
CA HIS A 518 12.04 0.27 16.54
C HIS A 518 13.15 1.01 17.28
N LEU A 519 14.36 0.44 17.34
CA LEU A 519 15.53 1.12 17.93
C LEU A 519 15.83 2.44 17.22
N GLN A 520 15.82 2.46 15.88
CA GLN A 520 16.11 3.68 15.11
C GLN A 520 15.09 4.80 15.37
N THR A 521 13.83 4.44 15.61
CA THR A 521 12.72 5.40 15.69
C THR A 521 12.37 5.80 17.12
N LYS A 522 12.53 4.90 18.09
CA LYS A 522 12.19 5.10 19.51
C LYS A 522 13.40 5.14 20.45
N GLN A 523 14.59 4.78 19.97
CA GLN A 523 15.82 4.67 20.78
C GLN A 523 15.69 3.66 21.93
N GLU A 524 14.86 2.63 21.75
CA GLU A 524 14.63 1.55 22.71
C GLU A 524 15.22 0.23 22.20
N TYR A 525 16.09 -0.41 23.00
CA TYR A 525 16.83 -1.61 22.60
C TYR A 525 16.26 -2.94 23.17
N HIS A 526 15.26 -2.89 24.07
CA HIS A 526 14.79 -4.06 24.81
C HIS A 526 14.37 -5.25 23.91
N PHE A 527 13.71 -5.00 22.77
CA PHE A 527 13.35 -6.06 21.83
C PHE A 527 14.56 -6.76 21.21
N MET A 528 15.66 -6.04 21.01
CA MET A 528 16.89 -6.64 20.49
C MET A 528 17.47 -7.63 21.50
N ASP A 529 17.50 -7.27 22.78
CA ASP A 529 17.96 -8.14 23.86
C ASP A 529 17.04 -9.35 24.04
N GLU A 530 15.72 -9.18 23.91
CA GLU A 530 14.76 -10.28 24.02
C GLU A 530 14.84 -11.27 22.84
N LEU A 531 15.14 -10.78 21.63
CA LEU A 531 15.23 -11.62 20.43
C LEU A 531 16.58 -12.33 20.28
N SER A 532 17.66 -11.73 20.77
CA SER A 532 19.02 -12.26 20.57
C SER A 532 19.24 -13.69 21.09
N PRO A 533 18.71 -14.11 22.26
CA PRO A 533 18.82 -15.48 22.74
C PRO A 533 18.32 -16.55 21.77
N PHE A 534 17.37 -16.23 20.89
CA PHE A 534 16.85 -17.21 19.94
C PHE A 534 17.88 -17.64 18.89
N VAL A 535 18.97 -16.88 18.69
CA VAL A 535 20.04 -17.26 17.76
C VAL A 535 20.68 -18.62 18.11
N GLU A 536 20.63 -19.02 19.40
CA GLU A 536 21.13 -20.32 19.88
C GLU A 536 20.32 -21.50 19.28
N HIS A 537 19.10 -21.26 18.83
CA HIS A 537 18.16 -22.27 18.32
C HIS A 537 17.99 -22.24 16.79
N MET A 538 18.79 -21.44 16.09
CA MET A 538 18.66 -21.28 14.64
C MET A 538 19.38 -22.41 13.88
N ALA A 539 18.87 -22.73 12.69
CA ALA A 539 19.42 -23.78 11.83
C ALA A 539 20.87 -23.51 11.34
N ILE A 540 21.33 -22.25 11.42
CA ILE A 540 22.68 -21.84 11.00
C ILE A 540 23.42 -21.35 12.24
N LYS A 541 24.62 -21.89 12.46
CA LYS A 541 25.49 -21.48 13.57
C LYS A 541 25.81 -19.97 13.46
N PRO A 542 25.64 -19.20 14.55
CA PRO A 542 25.95 -17.77 14.56
C PRO A 542 27.43 -17.53 14.26
N ALA A 543 27.68 -16.95 13.10
CA ALA A 543 28.98 -16.43 12.71
C ALA A 543 28.78 -15.36 11.63
N LYS A 544 29.56 -14.27 11.68
CA LYS A 544 29.48 -13.19 10.68
C LYS A 544 29.73 -13.70 9.26
N SER A 545 30.61 -14.68 9.09
CA SER A 545 30.91 -15.33 7.80
C SER A 545 29.75 -16.16 7.24
N SER A 546 28.78 -16.55 8.06
CA SER A 546 27.63 -17.36 7.64
C SER A 546 26.52 -16.55 6.95
N TRP A 547 26.66 -15.23 6.81
CA TRP A 547 25.61 -14.37 6.22
C TRP A 547 25.15 -14.83 4.84
N SER A 548 26.07 -15.28 3.96
CA SER A 548 25.71 -15.77 2.63
C SER A 548 24.78 -16.99 2.69
N MET A 549 24.98 -17.88 3.67
CA MET A 549 24.11 -19.03 3.90
C MET A 549 22.75 -18.60 4.44
N VAL A 550 22.72 -17.66 5.39
CA VAL A 550 21.49 -17.07 5.91
C VAL A 550 20.68 -16.43 4.79
N LYS A 551 21.32 -15.58 3.97
CA LYS A 551 20.71 -14.95 2.80
C LYS A 551 20.13 -15.99 1.84
N CYS A 552 20.88 -17.05 1.53
CA CYS A 552 20.41 -18.13 0.67
C CYS A 552 19.12 -18.76 1.22
N VAL A 553 19.01 -18.97 2.53
CA VAL A 553 17.78 -19.47 3.16
C VAL A 553 16.65 -18.44 3.07
N MET A 554 16.91 -17.17 3.38
CA MET A 554 15.90 -16.09 3.31
C MET A 554 15.29 -15.94 1.91
N GLU A 555 16.12 -16.08 0.87
CA GLU A 555 15.69 -16.00 -0.54
C GLU A 555 14.75 -17.14 -0.97
N THR A 556 14.67 -18.23 -0.19
CA THR A 556 13.67 -19.30 -0.40
C THR A 556 12.29 -18.95 0.18
N PHE A 557 12.19 -17.89 1.00
CA PHE A 557 10.94 -17.34 1.53
C PHE A 557 10.59 -16.04 0.78
N LEU A 558 10.08 -15.03 1.49
CA LEU A 558 9.93 -13.67 0.97
C LEU A 558 11.15 -12.85 1.35
N TRP A 559 11.84 -12.32 0.34
CA TRP A 559 13.04 -11.49 0.51
C TRP A 559 13.14 -10.49 -0.65
N LEU A 560 13.22 -9.19 -0.34
CA LEU A 560 13.52 -8.15 -1.32
C LEU A 560 14.91 -7.61 -1.02
N GLU A 561 15.90 -8.00 -1.82
CA GLU A 561 17.32 -7.70 -1.56
C GLU A 561 17.58 -6.20 -1.31
N SER A 562 16.94 -5.31 -2.09
CA SER A 562 17.13 -3.86 -1.93
C SER A 562 16.73 -3.31 -0.56
N GLU A 563 15.80 -3.98 0.13
CA GLU A 563 15.28 -3.54 1.43
C GLU A 563 15.82 -4.38 2.59
N CYS A 564 16.01 -5.68 2.35
CA CYS A 564 16.26 -6.64 3.41
C CYS A 564 17.76 -6.92 3.63
N ASP A 565 18.61 -6.84 2.61
CA ASP A 565 19.99 -7.36 2.70
C ASP A 565 20.82 -6.60 3.74
N GLY A 566 20.84 -5.27 3.66
CA GLY A 566 21.61 -4.43 4.59
C GLY A 566 21.13 -4.54 6.04
N VAL A 567 19.81 -4.39 6.26
CA VAL A 567 19.23 -4.42 7.62
C VAL A 567 19.26 -5.82 8.21
N GLY A 568 19.02 -6.85 7.39
CA GLY A 568 19.14 -8.25 7.80
C GLY A 568 20.56 -8.64 8.19
N GLN A 569 21.57 -8.19 7.41
CA GLN A 569 22.97 -8.43 7.75
C GLN A 569 23.35 -7.69 9.05
N GLN A 570 22.85 -6.47 9.24
CA GLN A 570 23.06 -5.71 10.47
C GLN A 570 22.49 -6.45 11.69
N TRP A 571 21.26 -6.99 11.59
CA TRP A 571 20.66 -7.79 12.65
C TRP A 571 21.46 -9.08 12.91
N TRP A 572 21.81 -9.82 11.87
CA TRP A 572 22.60 -11.06 11.99
C TRP A 572 23.94 -10.82 12.71
N ASN A 573 24.64 -9.74 12.33
CA ASN A 573 25.90 -9.37 12.96
C ASN A 573 25.73 -9.02 14.43
N TYR A 574 24.65 -8.31 14.79
CA TYR A 574 24.33 -8.00 16.18
C TYR A 574 24.07 -9.27 16.99
N ALA A 575 23.24 -10.19 16.49
CA ALA A 575 22.96 -11.46 17.17
C ALA A 575 24.22 -12.33 17.34
N CYS A 576 25.13 -12.35 16.36
CA CYS A 576 26.41 -13.03 16.48
C CYS A 576 27.28 -12.43 17.59
N LEU A 577 27.36 -11.09 17.67
CA LEU A 577 28.11 -10.39 18.72
C LEU A 577 27.55 -10.69 20.12
N TRP A 578 26.22 -10.70 20.23
CA TRP A 578 25.52 -11.06 21.46
C TRP A 578 25.87 -12.49 21.90
N TYR A 579 25.83 -13.45 20.96
CA TYR A 579 26.17 -14.84 21.21
C TYR A 579 27.63 -15.00 21.69
N ASP A 580 28.57 -14.33 21.03
CA ASP A 580 30.00 -14.37 21.40
C ASP A 580 30.27 -13.74 22.78
N ALA A 581 29.55 -12.66 23.13
CA ALA A 581 29.65 -12.04 24.45
C ALA A 581 29.19 -13.00 25.56
N ARG A 582 28.01 -13.62 25.39
CA ARG A 582 27.47 -14.59 26.35
C ARG A 582 28.33 -15.85 26.48
N GLY A 583 28.93 -16.29 25.38
CA GLY A 583 29.88 -17.42 25.38
C GLY A 583 31.13 -17.16 26.22
N ARG A 584 31.60 -15.91 26.29
CA ARG A 584 32.72 -15.50 27.17
C ARG A 584 32.30 -15.49 28.63
N GLU A 585 31.14 -14.89 28.96
CA GLU A 585 30.60 -14.88 30.31
C GLU A 585 30.42 -16.30 30.89
N ARG A 586 29.88 -17.25 30.10
CA ARG A 586 29.74 -18.65 30.53
C ARG A 586 31.09 -19.30 30.83
N LYS A 587 32.15 -18.99 30.06
CA LYS A 587 33.50 -19.51 30.30
C LYS A 587 34.12 -18.91 31.55
N GLU A 588 33.95 -17.60 31.77
CA GLU A 588 34.44 -16.91 32.97
C GLU A 588 33.76 -17.46 34.23
N ILE A 589 32.43 -17.64 34.21
CA ILE A 589 31.69 -18.25 35.32
C ILE A 589 32.16 -19.69 35.57
N SER A 590 32.37 -20.48 34.52
CA SER A 590 32.85 -21.87 34.66
C SER A 590 34.27 -21.96 35.20
N GLN A 591 35.14 -20.99 34.90
CA GLN A 591 36.49 -20.91 35.43
C GLN A 591 36.49 -20.44 36.89
N ALA A 592 35.64 -19.48 37.23
CA ALA A 592 35.46 -18.99 38.60
C ALA A 592 34.82 -20.02 39.55
N SER A 593 34.06 -21.01 39.03
CA SER A 593 33.47 -22.07 39.86
C SER A 593 34.40 -23.26 40.13
N VAL A 594 35.54 -23.35 39.44
CA VAL A 594 36.51 -24.46 39.55
C VAL A 594 37.75 -24.09 40.39
N GLY A 595 38.01 -22.80 40.57
CA GLY A 595 39.03 -22.27 41.49
C GLY A 595 38.42 -21.91 42.83
#